data_AF-A0AAN6X373-F1
#
_entry.id   AF-A0AAN6X373-F1
#
_cell.length_a   1.000
_cell.length_b   1.000
_cell.length_c   1.000
_cell.angle_alpha   90.00
_cell.angle_beta   90.00
_cell.angle_gamma   90.00
#
_symmetry.space_group_name_H-M   'P 1'
#
loop_
_entity.id
_entity.type
_entity.pdbx_description
1 polymer ?
#
loop_
_entity_poly.entity_id
_entity_poly.type
_entity_poly.pdbx_seq_one_letter_code
_entity_poly.pdbx_strand_id
1 'polypeptide(L)'
;MASTTSQDTQPAPPPSKSNLVNLSLPRDHNLLKQRIVPRPKDEDLKLIIPDFDPLPKISVTGETDPSKILLGIPTKNVGKVSLIQNHVTSSPYAHGKQISTLPIPADSEAGEQPYNSAGLLGAHIRIRNCLAKLTPSDYRGFEVIMVAAVENFIWLDADRKKGVDYGVVMFYNAVTGALRTGISKGVEVPEAYLEEAQRYGFEDEEDGKGKKEKEKGKVTVGEVIAANTGLDKADWHLSLAGVSRYDLLREEMEGMEIPW
;
A
#
# COMPACT_ATOMS: atom_id res chain seq x y z
N MET A 1 35.45 32.47 -30.78
CA MET A 1 35.07 31.66 -29.59
C MET A 1 33.81 32.27 -29.02
N ALA A 2 32.65 31.64 -29.22
CA ALA A 2 31.39 32.07 -28.64
C ALA A 2 30.91 30.94 -27.71
N SER A 3 30.83 31.24 -26.41
CA SER A 3 30.35 30.34 -25.37
C SER A 3 28.86 30.55 -25.20
N THR A 4 28.05 29.58 -25.59
CA THR A 4 26.62 29.52 -25.27
C THR A 4 26.44 28.83 -23.93
N THR A 5 26.09 29.61 -22.91
CA THR A 5 25.64 29.15 -21.60
C THR A 5 24.24 28.55 -21.74
N SER A 6 24.11 27.24 -21.51
CA SER A 6 22.82 26.58 -21.32
C SER A 6 22.23 27.03 -19.99
N GLN A 7 21.05 27.66 -20.03
CA GLN A 7 20.27 27.91 -18.83
C GLN A 7 19.67 26.59 -18.36
N ASP A 8 20.14 26.10 -17.22
CA ASP A 8 19.46 25.08 -16.43
C ASP A 8 18.07 25.58 -16.08
N THR A 9 17.06 24.97 -16.68
CA THR A 9 15.68 25.16 -16.29
C THR A 9 15.48 24.38 -15.01
N GLN A 10 15.41 25.08 -13.88
CA GLN A 10 15.00 24.47 -12.62
C GLN A 10 13.59 23.86 -12.80
N PRO A 11 13.37 22.61 -12.33
CA PRO A 11 12.04 22.02 -12.36
C PRO A 11 11.07 22.91 -11.58
N ALA A 12 9.87 23.08 -12.12
CA ALA A 12 8.83 23.87 -11.48
C ALA A 12 8.58 23.35 -10.05
N PRO A 13 8.42 24.24 -9.05
CA PRO A 13 8.11 23.81 -7.71
C PRO A 13 6.80 23.00 -7.73
N PRO A 14 6.70 21.93 -6.94
CA PRO A 14 5.49 21.13 -6.88
C PRO A 14 4.29 22.02 -6.50
N PRO A 15 3.11 21.80 -7.10
CA PRO A 15 1.92 22.58 -6.77
C PRO A 15 1.68 22.50 -5.26
N SER A 16 1.53 23.68 -4.64
CA SER A 16 1.14 23.79 -3.24
C SER A 16 -0.11 22.94 -2.97
N LYS A 17 -0.08 22.13 -1.90
CA LYS A 17 -1.24 21.36 -1.40
C LYS A 17 -2.49 22.24 -1.14
N SER A 18 -2.35 23.57 -1.18
CA SER A 18 -3.43 24.54 -1.00
C SER A 18 -4.43 24.65 -2.16
N ASN A 19 -4.27 23.94 -3.29
CA ASN A 19 -5.18 24.09 -4.44
C ASN A 19 -5.76 22.79 -4.99
N LEU A 20 -6.04 21.80 -4.13
CA LEU A 20 -6.72 20.55 -4.52
C LEU A 20 -8.21 20.72 -4.86
N VAL A 21 -8.77 21.91 -4.64
CA VAL A 21 -10.18 22.21 -4.89
C VAL A 21 -10.39 22.50 -6.37
N ASN A 22 -11.21 21.68 -7.03
CA ASN A 22 -11.65 21.87 -8.39
C ASN A 22 -13.18 21.91 -8.43
N LEU A 23 -13.74 23.10 -8.65
CA LEU A 23 -15.19 23.33 -8.65
C LEU A 23 -15.91 22.67 -9.84
N SER A 24 -15.18 22.21 -10.87
CA SER A 24 -15.76 21.50 -12.00
C SER A 24 -16.01 20.01 -11.74
N LEU A 25 -15.48 19.46 -10.65
CA LEU A 25 -15.69 18.06 -10.30
C LEU A 25 -17.13 17.81 -9.85
N PRO A 26 -17.73 16.66 -10.24
CA PRO A 26 -19.05 16.27 -9.75
C PRO A 26 -19.06 16.19 -8.22
N ARG A 27 -20.10 16.73 -7.58
CA ARG A 27 -20.33 16.67 -6.12
C ARG A 27 -21.70 16.10 -5.76
N ASP A 28 -22.45 15.69 -6.77
CA ASP A 28 -23.83 15.25 -6.65
C ASP A 28 -23.92 13.76 -6.34
N HIS A 29 -25.16 13.26 -6.26
CA HIS A 29 -25.44 11.86 -6.00
C HIS A 29 -24.88 10.89 -7.05
N ASN A 30 -24.38 11.35 -8.22
CA ASN A 30 -23.75 10.48 -9.21
C ASN A 30 -22.36 9.98 -8.77
N LEU A 31 -21.77 10.57 -7.71
CA LEU A 31 -20.62 9.98 -7.03
C LEU A 31 -20.97 8.71 -6.26
N LEU A 32 -22.23 8.58 -5.84
CA LEU A 32 -22.71 7.47 -5.02
C LEU A 32 -23.01 6.27 -5.93
N LYS A 33 -22.66 5.07 -5.47
CA LYS A 33 -22.76 3.75 -6.14
C LYS A 33 -21.55 3.37 -7.00
N GLN A 34 -20.35 3.71 -6.55
CA GLN A 34 -19.15 3.08 -7.12
C GLN A 34 -19.25 1.56 -6.93
N ARG A 35 -18.93 0.82 -7.99
CA ARG A 35 -19.09 -0.63 -8.01
C ARG A 35 -17.99 -1.28 -7.18
N ILE A 36 -18.36 -2.26 -6.38
CA ILE A 36 -17.40 -3.21 -5.79
C ILE A 36 -16.94 -4.15 -6.88
N VAL A 37 -15.64 -4.20 -7.11
CA VAL A 37 -15.01 -5.05 -8.11
C VAL A 37 -14.39 -6.27 -7.40
N PRO A 38 -14.62 -7.50 -7.88
CA PRO A 38 -13.94 -8.67 -7.36
C PRO A 38 -12.42 -8.51 -7.37
N ARG A 39 -11.72 -9.23 -6.50
CA ARG A 39 -10.25 -9.25 -6.55
C ARG A 39 -9.76 -9.68 -7.95
N PRO A 40 -8.63 -9.15 -8.43
CA PRO A 40 -8.04 -9.58 -9.70
C PRO A 40 -7.77 -11.08 -9.72
N LYS A 41 -7.82 -11.71 -10.90
CA LYS A 41 -7.50 -13.14 -11.01
C LYS A 41 -5.99 -13.33 -10.88
N ASP A 42 -5.56 -14.49 -10.39
CA ASP A 42 -4.14 -14.82 -10.22
C ASP A 42 -3.34 -14.68 -11.54
N GLU A 43 -3.99 -14.92 -12.68
CA GLU A 43 -3.41 -14.75 -14.01
C GLU A 43 -3.09 -13.27 -14.31
N ASP A 44 -4.01 -12.37 -13.94
CA ASP A 44 -3.82 -10.93 -14.09
C ASP A 44 -2.72 -10.44 -13.13
N LEU A 45 -2.64 -11.04 -11.94
CA LEU A 45 -1.61 -10.73 -10.95
C LEU A 45 -0.21 -11.11 -11.41
N LYS A 46 -0.04 -12.21 -12.14
CA LYS A 46 1.26 -12.60 -12.71
C LYS A 46 1.79 -11.60 -13.73
N LEU A 47 0.92 -10.79 -14.34
CA LEU A 47 1.33 -9.75 -15.29
C LEU A 47 1.87 -8.51 -14.58
N ILE A 48 1.52 -8.30 -13.30
CA ILE A 48 1.84 -7.07 -12.57
C ILE A 48 2.66 -7.30 -11.30
N ILE A 49 2.76 -8.53 -10.78
CA ILE A 49 3.66 -8.87 -9.69
C ILE A 49 5.07 -8.86 -10.29
N PRO A 50 5.93 -7.88 -9.95
CA PRO A 50 7.33 -7.93 -10.35
C PRO A 50 7.97 -9.19 -9.79
N ASP A 51 9.00 -9.71 -10.46
CA ASP A 51 9.96 -10.59 -9.82
C ASP A 51 10.65 -9.78 -8.71
N PHE A 52 10.13 -9.89 -7.50
CA PHE A 52 10.68 -9.19 -6.36
C PHE A 52 12.03 -9.79 -5.97
N ASP A 53 12.97 -8.92 -5.58
CA ASP A 53 14.16 -9.37 -4.87
C ASP A 53 13.75 -10.19 -3.63
N PRO A 54 14.40 -11.32 -3.35
CA PRO A 54 14.08 -12.11 -2.16
C PRO A 54 14.15 -11.28 -0.88
N LEU A 55 13.11 -11.37 -0.05
CA LEU A 55 13.12 -10.74 1.28
C LEU A 55 14.21 -11.37 2.17
N PRO A 56 14.90 -10.57 3.01
CA PRO A 56 15.95 -11.06 3.87
C PRO A 56 15.38 -11.99 4.96
N LYS A 57 16.03 -13.14 5.15
CA LYS A 57 15.73 -14.03 6.27
C LYS A 57 16.49 -13.61 7.53
N ILE A 58 15.91 -13.90 8.68
CA ILE A 58 16.53 -13.73 9.99
C ILE A 58 16.92 -15.11 10.53
N SER A 59 18.22 -15.31 10.72
CA SER A 59 18.74 -16.47 11.43
C SER A 59 18.68 -16.19 12.93
N VAL A 60 17.73 -16.82 13.61
CA VAL A 60 17.63 -16.73 15.07
C VAL A 60 18.74 -17.59 15.68
N THR A 61 19.56 -16.99 16.54
CA THR A 61 20.65 -17.69 17.26
C THR A 61 20.38 -17.65 18.77
N GLY A 62 20.65 -18.75 19.46
CA GLY A 62 20.37 -18.90 20.89
C GLY A 62 19.02 -19.56 21.19
N GLU A 63 18.62 -19.52 22.46
CA GLU A 63 17.36 -20.11 22.94
C GLU A 63 16.17 -19.25 22.51
N THR A 64 15.18 -19.89 21.88
CA THR A 64 13.92 -19.29 21.44
C THR A 64 12.75 -19.84 22.25
N ASP A 65 11.70 -19.04 22.40
CA ASP A 65 10.50 -19.43 23.12
C ASP A 65 9.37 -19.66 22.11
N PRO A 66 8.87 -20.90 21.93
CA PRO A 66 7.82 -21.20 20.97
C PRO A 66 6.47 -20.58 21.35
N SER A 67 6.32 -20.07 22.58
CA SER A 67 5.15 -19.31 22.98
C SER A 67 5.20 -17.83 22.56
N LYS A 68 6.30 -17.36 21.95
CA LYS A 68 6.49 -15.94 21.60
C LYS A 68 6.52 -15.69 20.09
N ILE A 69 5.72 -14.71 19.67
CA ILE A 69 5.68 -14.20 18.29
C ILE A 69 6.06 -12.72 18.30
N LEU A 70 6.99 -12.34 17.42
CA LEU A 70 7.25 -10.94 17.09
C LEU A 70 6.46 -10.58 15.84
N LEU A 71 5.66 -9.52 15.91
CA LEU A 71 4.88 -8.98 14.79
C LEU A 71 5.36 -7.57 14.44
N GLY A 72 6.12 -7.44 13.36
CA GLY A 72 6.51 -6.16 12.76
C GLY A 72 5.41 -5.62 11.85
N ILE A 73 5.03 -4.35 12.02
CA ILE A 73 4.02 -3.70 11.17
C ILE A 73 4.60 -2.38 10.62
N PRO A 74 4.84 -2.25 9.30
CA PRO A 74 5.65 -1.19 8.75
C PRO A 74 4.90 0.11 8.44
N THR A 75 3.94 0.50 9.29
CA THR A 75 3.14 1.71 9.08
C THR A 75 2.79 2.42 10.39
N LYS A 76 2.54 3.73 10.31
CA LYS A 76 1.99 4.54 11.41
C LYS A 76 0.46 4.58 11.39
N ASN A 77 -0.18 4.06 10.34
CA ASN A 77 -1.63 4.10 10.23
C ASN A 77 -2.25 3.16 11.27
N VAL A 78 -2.91 3.75 12.27
CA VAL A 78 -3.51 3.02 13.40
C VAL A 78 -4.56 2.02 12.92
N GLY A 79 -5.37 2.35 11.91
CA GLY A 79 -6.37 1.44 11.34
C GLY A 79 -5.75 0.18 10.74
N LYS A 80 -4.67 0.33 9.94
CA LYS A 80 -3.92 -0.80 9.37
C LYS A 80 -3.22 -1.62 10.45
N VAL A 81 -2.63 -0.97 11.45
CA VAL A 81 -1.99 -1.64 12.61
C VAL A 81 -3.01 -2.49 13.36
N SER A 82 -4.14 -1.90 13.75
CA SER A 82 -5.20 -2.62 14.47
C SER A 82 -5.79 -3.75 13.63
N LEU A 83 -5.98 -3.54 12.33
CA LEU A 83 -6.49 -4.58 11.42
C LEU A 83 -5.59 -5.82 11.43
N ILE A 84 -4.28 -5.63 11.22
CA ILE A 84 -3.29 -6.72 11.21
C ILE A 84 -3.21 -7.37 12.59
N GLN A 85 -3.10 -6.58 13.66
CA GLN A 85 -3.01 -7.10 15.03
C GLN A 85 -4.21 -7.98 15.37
N ASN A 86 -5.42 -7.51 15.07
CA ASN A 86 -6.65 -8.26 15.33
C ASN A 86 -6.66 -9.58 14.55
N HIS A 87 -6.29 -9.56 13.27
CA HIS A 87 -6.23 -10.77 12.46
C HIS A 87 -5.24 -11.80 13.03
N VAL A 88 -3.99 -11.39 13.30
CA VAL A 88 -2.95 -12.28 13.86
C VAL A 88 -3.35 -12.82 15.23
N THR A 89 -3.85 -11.98 16.14
CA THR A 89 -4.24 -12.38 17.50
C THR A 89 -5.45 -13.29 17.54
N SER A 90 -6.39 -13.15 16.59
CA SER A 90 -7.57 -14.00 16.47
C SER A 90 -7.30 -15.37 15.83
N SER A 91 -6.09 -15.58 15.31
CA SER A 91 -5.74 -16.83 14.64
C SER A 91 -5.64 -17.99 15.63
N PRO A 92 -6.02 -19.23 15.24
CA PRO A 92 -5.87 -20.39 16.11
C PRO A 92 -4.43 -20.66 16.57
N TYR A 93 -3.42 -20.35 15.74
CA TYR A 93 -2.01 -20.53 16.09
C TYR A 93 -1.56 -19.58 17.21
N ALA A 94 -2.12 -18.38 17.27
CA ALA A 94 -1.80 -17.38 18.28
C ALA A 94 -2.40 -17.69 19.67
N HIS A 95 -3.32 -18.65 19.78
CA HIS A 95 -3.95 -18.98 21.06
C HIS A 95 -2.92 -19.44 22.10
N GLY A 96 -2.87 -18.73 23.24
CA GLY A 96 -1.92 -19.00 24.31
C GLY A 96 -0.50 -18.51 24.05
N LYS A 97 -0.23 -17.85 22.91
CA LYS A 97 1.06 -17.24 22.59
C LYS A 97 1.10 -15.77 22.99
N GLN A 98 2.26 -15.31 23.43
CA GLN A 98 2.55 -13.90 23.65
C GLN A 98 2.94 -13.25 22.30
N ILE A 99 2.13 -12.30 21.84
CA ILE A 99 2.42 -11.52 20.64
C ILE A 99 2.99 -10.16 21.04
N SER A 100 4.25 -9.90 20.68
CA SER A 100 4.88 -8.59 20.80
C SER A 100 4.75 -7.86 19.47
N THR A 101 3.99 -6.77 19.41
CA THR A 101 3.88 -5.97 18.19
C THR A 101 4.87 -4.81 18.20
N LEU A 102 5.60 -4.63 17.09
CA LEU A 102 6.47 -3.49 16.83
C LEU A 102 5.98 -2.71 15.60
N PRO A 103 5.34 -1.54 15.79
CA PRO A 103 5.10 -0.61 14.71
C PRO A 103 6.43 0.03 14.29
N ILE A 104 6.96 -0.34 13.12
CA ILE A 104 8.25 0.15 12.60
C ILE A 104 8.00 0.88 11.29
N PRO A 105 7.69 2.19 11.32
CA PRO A 105 7.40 2.94 10.10
C PRO A 105 8.52 2.78 9.08
N ALA A 106 8.20 2.26 7.91
CA ALA A 106 9.14 2.03 6.82
C ALA A 106 8.60 2.65 5.54
N ASP A 107 9.48 3.24 4.73
CA ASP A 107 9.11 3.80 3.44
C ASP A 107 8.78 2.66 2.47
N SER A 108 7.77 2.90 1.63
CA SER A 108 7.36 2.00 0.54
C SER A 108 8.10 2.29 -0.76
N GLU A 109 8.66 3.48 -0.93
CA GLU A 109 9.24 3.96 -2.20
C GLU A 109 8.23 3.94 -3.38
N ALA A 110 6.94 3.69 -3.13
CA ALA A 110 5.88 3.57 -4.14
C ALA A 110 5.14 4.89 -4.42
N GLY A 111 5.63 5.99 -3.86
CA GLY A 111 5.02 7.31 -3.88
C GLY A 111 3.75 7.42 -3.03
N GLU A 112 3.14 8.60 -3.04
CA GLU A 112 1.92 8.88 -2.28
C GLU A 112 0.72 8.08 -2.79
N GLN A 113 0.56 7.97 -4.12
CA GLN A 113 -0.47 7.15 -4.77
C GLN A 113 0.16 6.08 -5.66
N PRO A 114 0.29 4.83 -5.14
CA PRO A 114 0.73 3.72 -5.96
C PRO A 114 -0.32 3.36 -7.00
N TYR A 115 0.12 3.10 -8.23
CA TYR A 115 -0.68 2.53 -9.32
C TYR A 115 -0.09 1.18 -9.75
N ASN A 116 -0.96 0.27 -10.20
CA ASN A 116 -0.56 -1.03 -10.78
C ASN A 116 0.46 -1.78 -9.90
N SER A 117 1.65 -2.09 -10.46
CA SER A 117 2.68 -2.91 -9.81
C SER A 117 3.32 -2.21 -8.61
N ALA A 118 3.35 -0.87 -8.61
CA ALA A 118 3.92 -0.08 -7.52
C ALA A 118 3.22 -0.32 -6.18
N GLY A 119 1.92 -0.68 -6.18
CA GLY A 119 1.20 -1.03 -4.95
C GLY A 119 1.78 -2.26 -4.24
N LEU A 120 1.97 -3.33 -4.99
CA LEU A 120 2.52 -4.58 -4.46
C LEU A 120 4.00 -4.42 -4.12
N LEU A 121 4.76 -3.72 -4.99
CA LEU A 121 6.15 -3.39 -4.72
C LEU A 121 6.31 -2.55 -3.45
N GLY A 122 5.41 -1.60 -3.21
CA GLY A 122 5.40 -0.78 -2.00
C GLY A 122 5.24 -1.61 -0.73
N ALA A 123 4.28 -2.54 -0.70
CA ALA A 123 4.11 -3.46 0.42
C ALA A 123 5.36 -4.33 0.66
N HIS A 124 5.95 -4.86 -0.42
CA HIS A 124 7.15 -5.66 -0.38
C HIS A 124 8.36 -4.88 0.16
N ILE A 125 8.60 -3.68 -0.36
CA ILE A 125 9.68 -2.78 0.07
C ILE A 125 9.50 -2.38 1.53
N ARG A 126 8.26 -2.12 1.99
CA ARG A 126 8.00 -1.87 3.41
C ARG A 126 8.42 -3.03 4.30
N ILE A 127 8.16 -4.27 3.90
CA ILE A 127 8.62 -5.46 4.64
C ILE A 127 10.15 -5.50 4.68
N ARG A 128 10.81 -5.38 3.52
CA ARG A 128 12.28 -5.32 3.42
C ARG A 128 12.88 -4.25 4.35
N ASN A 129 12.36 -3.04 4.26
CA ASN A 129 12.84 -1.88 4.99
C ASN A 129 12.53 -1.98 6.50
N CYS A 130 11.46 -2.68 6.88
CA CYS A 130 11.17 -3.03 8.28
C CYS A 130 12.20 -4.02 8.83
N LEU A 131 12.48 -5.09 8.08
CA LEU A 131 13.47 -6.10 8.47
C LEU A 131 14.87 -5.50 8.61
N ALA A 132 15.25 -4.58 7.72
CA ALA A 132 16.52 -3.86 7.79
C ALA A 132 16.68 -2.98 9.05
N LYS A 133 15.57 -2.62 9.71
CA LYS A 133 15.57 -1.83 10.95
C LYS A 133 15.56 -2.69 12.21
N LEU A 134 15.27 -3.99 12.10
CA LEU A 134 15.31 -4.89 13.23
C LEU A 134 16.75 -5.20 13.63
N THR A 135 17.02 -5.12 14.92
CA THR A 135 18.28 -5.49 15.55
C THR A 135 18.16 -6.84 16.25
N PRO A 136 19.27 -7.57 16.49
CA PRO A 136 19.23 -8.82 17.24
C PRO A 136 18.55 -8.75 18.61
N SER A 137 18.57 -7.59 19.27
CA SER A 137 17.83 -7.39 20.53
C SER A 137 16.32 -7.37 20.36
N ASP A 138 15.81 -6.95 19.21
CA ASP A 138 14.37 -6.84 18.96
C ASP A 138 13.71 -8.22 18.79
N TYR A 139 14.46 -9.18 18.22
CA TYR A 139 13.94 -10.51 17.89
C TYR A 139 14.58 -11.67 18.68
N ARG A 140 15.47 -11.38 19.63
CA ARG A 140 16.02 -12.42 20.52
C ARG A 140 14.91 -13.07 21.34
N GLY A 141 14.88 -14.40 21.35
CA GLY A 141 13.94 -15.19 22.15
C GLY A 141 12.58 -15.42 21.49
N PHE A 142 12.36 -14.92 20.26
CA PHE A 142 11.15 -15.20 19.48
C PHE A 142 11.41 -16.36 18.52
N GLU A 143 10.51 -17.34 18.49
CA GLU A 143 10.54 -18.42 17.48
C GLU A 143 10.01 -17.93 16.13
N VAL A 144 8.95 -17.12 16.15
CA VAL A 144 8.31 -16.59 14.95
C VAL A 144 8.56 -15.09 14.86
N ILE A 145 9.10 -14.65 13.73
CA ILE A 145 9.25 -13.23 13.38
C ILE A 145 8.42 -12.98 12.14
N MET A 146 7.21 -12.47 12.34
CA MET A 146 6.26 -12.12 11.30
C MET A 146 6.37 -10.63 10.99
N VAL A 147 6.43 -10.26 9.72
CA VAL A 147 6.24 -8.88 9.26
C VAL A 147 5.03 -8.84 8.35
N ALA A 148 4.08 -7.97 8.67
CA ALA A 148 2.83 -7.86 7.95
C ALA A 148 2.62 -6.44 7.42
N ALA A 149 2.37 -6.29 6.12
CA ALA A 149 2.19 -5.00 5.46
C ALA A 149 0.85 -4.93 4.75
N VAL A 150 0.27 -3.73 4.73
CA VAL A 150 -0.93 -3.39 3.96
C VAL A 150 -0.68 -2.14 3.16
N GLU A 151 -0.86 -2.21 1.85
CA GLU A 151 -0.76 -1.07 0.93
C GLU A 151 -2.03 -0.94 0.11
N ASN A 152 -2.47 0.29 -0.16
CA ASN A 152 -3.58 0.52 -1.08
C ASN A 152 -3.01 1.02 -2.39
N PHE A 153 -3.64 0.65 -3.50
CA PHE A 153 -3.18 1.05 -4.82
C PHE A 153 -4.33 1.09 -5.81
N ILE A 154 -4.18 1.88 -6.87
CA ILE A 154 -5.16 1.94 -7.94
C ILE A 154 -4.66 1.12 -9.11
N TRP A 155 -5.39 0.08 -9.47
CA TRP A 155 -5.18 -0.62 -10.73
C TRP A 155 -5.83 0.18 -11.85
N LEU A 156 -5.03 0.59 -12.83
CA LEU A 156 -5.46 1.31 -14.02
C LEU A 156 -5.65 0.36 -15.20
N ASP A 157 -6.68 0.61 -15.99
CA ASP A 157 -6.80 -0.02 -17.30
C ASP A 157 -5.75 0.51 -18.29
N ALA A 158 -5.71 -0.10 -19.49
CA ALA A 158 -4.67 0.19 -20.48
C ALA A 158 -4.67 1.65 -20.98
N ASP A 159 -5.84 2.30 -21.01
CA ASP A 159 -5.94 3.72 -21.36
C ASP A 159 -5.84 4.67 -20.16
N ARG A 160 -5.75 4.10 -18.94
CA ARG A 160 -5.55 4.76 -17.65
C ARG A 160 -6.67 5.72 -17.25
N LYS A 161 -7.84 5.59 -17.88
CA LYS A 161 -9.01 6.42 -17.57
C LYS A 161 -9.85 5.81 -16.47
N LYS A 162 -9.80 4.49 -16.33
CA LYS A 162 -10.54 3.78 -15.28
C LYS A 162 -9.57 3.20 -14.27
N GLY A 163 -9.95 3.33 -13.01
CA GLY A 163 -9.18 2.84 -11.89
C GLY A 163 -10.06 2.06 -10.93
N VAL A 164 -9.48 1.05 -10.31
CA VAL A 164 -10.07 0.37 -9.16
C VAL A 164 -9.08 0.45 -7.99
N ASP A 165 -9.52 1.00 -6.87
CA ASP A 165 -8.74 1.06 -5.63
C ASP A 165 -8.83 -0.29 -4.91
N TYR A 166 -7.71 -0.99 -4.83
CA TYR A 166 -7.53 -2.27 -4.17
C TYR A 166 -6.60 -2.12 -2.96
N GLY A 167 -6.72 -3.07 -2.02
CA GLY A 167 -5.74 -3.27 -0.97
C GLY A 167 -4.91 -4.52 -1.21
N VAL A 168 -3.60 -4.46 -1.02
CA VAL A 168 -2.72 -5.63 -0.92
C VAL A 168 -2.35 -5.87 0.54
N VAL A 169 -2.37 -7.13 0.93
CA VAL A 169 -1.90 -7.62 2.23
C VAL A 169 -0.76 -8.59 2.02
N MET A 170 0.31 -8.44 2.77
CA MET A 170 1.45 -9.36 2.75
C MET A 170 1.81 -9.78 4.17
N PHE A 171 1.97 -11.09 4.40
CA PHE A 171 2.54 -11.67 5.61
C PHE A 171 3.82 -12.40 5.27
N TYR A 172 4.92 -12.03 5.92
CA TYR A 172 6.22 -12.62 5.72
C TYR A 172 6.80 -13.15 7.04
N ASN A 173 7.09 -14.44 7.07
CA ASN A 173 7.84 -15.05 8.16
C ASN A 173 9.33 -14.98 7.85
N ALA A 174 10.04 -14.13 8.58
CA ALA A 174 11.46 -13.88 8.36
C ALA A 174 12.34 -15.08 8.73
N VAL A 175 11.86 -16.00 9.57
CA VAL A 175 12.63 -17.19 9.98
C VAL A 175 12.58 -18.25 8.88
N THR A 176 11.38 -18.56 8.38
CA THR A 176 11.20 -19.58 7.33
C THR A 176 11.46 -19.02 5.93
N GLY A 177 11.24 -17.72 5.75
CA GLY A 177 11.21 -17.02 4.47
C GLY A 177 9.91 -17.21 3.70
N ALA A 178 8.85 -17.72 4.34
CA ALA A 178 7.55 -17.91 3.71
C ALA A 178 6.82 -16.56 3.58
N LEU A 179 6.36 -16.26 2.35
CA LEU A 179 5.54 -15.08 2.03
C LEU A 179 4.13 -15.54 1.62
N ARG A 180 3.12 -14.82 2.10
CA ARG A 180 1.74 -14.92 1.64
C ARG A 180 1.26 -13.53 1.26
N THR A 181 0.64 -13.44 0.09
CA THR A 181 0.11 -12.19 -0.46
C THR A 181 -1.35 -12.40 -0.84
N GLY A 182 -2.19 -11.43 -0.50
CA GLY A 182 -3.59 -11.39 -0.91
C GLY A 182 -3.96 -9.99 -1.38
N ILE A 183 -4.97 -9.91 -2.24
CA ILE A 183 -5.48 -8.65 -2.77
C ILE A 183 -6.98 -8.66 -2.57
N SER A 184 -7.45 -7.61 -1.89
CA SER A 184 -8.86 -7.48 -1.56
C SER A 184 -9.71 -7.31 -2.82
N LYS A 185 -11.03 -7.40 -2.65
CA LYS A 185 -11.95 -6.73 -3.57
C LYS A 185 -11.62 -5.23 -3.60
N GLY A 186 -11.95 -4.58 -4.71
CA GLY A 186 -11.71 -3.16 -4.90
C GLY A 186 -12.99 -2.37 -5.10
N VAL A 187 -12.84 -1.06 -5.20
CA VAL A 187 -13.93 -0.14 -5.53
C VAL A 187 -13.53 0.70 -6.72
N GLU A 188 -14.43 0.86 -7.68
CA GLU A 188 -14.21 1.76 -8.81
C GLU A 188 -13.97 3.18 -8.33
N VAL A 189 -12.93 3.78 -8.90
CA VAL A 189 -12.58 5.17 -8.64
C VAL A 189 -13.39 6.05 -9.59
N PRO A 190 -14.08 7.11 -9.11
CA PRO A 190 -14.74 8.06 -9.99
C PRO A 190 -13.75 8.65 -11.00
N GLU A 191 -14.00 8.45 -12.30
CA GLU A 191 -13.09 8.81 -13.40
C GLU A 191 -12.61 10.27 -13.32
N ALA A 192 -13.52 11.22 -13.09
CA ALA A 192 -13.17 12.64 -12.97
C ALA A 192 -12.18 12.94 -11.82
N TYR A 193 -12.26 12.19 -10.71
CA TYR A 193 -11.36 12.35 -9.56
C TYR A 193 -10.02 11.67 -9.78
N LEU A 194 -10.02 10.54 -10.50
CA LEU A 194 -8.79 9.89 -10.94
C LEU A 194 -8.02 10.78 -11.92
N GLU A 195 -8.69 11.30 -12.95
CA GLU A 195 -8.10 12.22 -13.91
C GLU A 195 -7.52 13.45 -13.21
N GLU A 196 -8.26 14.02 -12.27
CA GLU A 196 -7.79 15.19 -11.52
C GLU A 196 -6.57 14.86 -10.66
N ALA A 197 -6.54 13.72 -9.96
CA ALA A 197 -5.36 13.30 -9.19
C ALA A 197 -4.13 13.13 -10.10
N GLN A 198 -4.31 12.54 -11.29
CA GLN A 198 -3.24 12.35 -12.27
C GLN A 198 -2.72 13.69 -12.85
N ARG A 199 -3.53 14.76 -12.90
CA ARG A 199 -3.10 16.09 -13.35
C ARG A 199 -2.05 16.73 -12.44
N TYR A 200 -1.96 16.31 -11.18
CA TYR A 200 -0.89 16.76 -10.27
C TYR A 200 0.48 16.14 -10.58
N GLY A 201 0.53 15.20 -11.54
CA GLY A 201 1.75 14.56 -11.99
C GLY A 201 2.18 13.37 -11.14
N PHE A 202 3.34 12.85 -11.47
CA PHE A 202 3.88 11.62 -10.86
C PHE A 202 5.30 11.86 -10.35
N GLU A 203 5.68 11.18 -9.27
CA GLU A 203 6.99 11.26 -8.65
C GLU A 203 8.08 10.62 -9.52
N ASP A 204 7.70 9.61 -10.32
CA ASP A 204 8.58 8.89 -11.24
C ASP A 204 8.71 9.56 -12.63
N GLU A 205 8.09 10.73 -12.85
CA GLU A 205 8.24 11.52 -14.07
C GLU A 205 9.61 12.23 -14.17
N GLU A 206 10.27 12.49 -13.04
CA GLU A 206 11.46 13.36 -12.99
C GLU A 206 12.79 12.64 -13.21
N ASP A 207 12.79 11.31 -13.39
CA ASP A 207 14.02 10.49 -13.42
C ASP A 207 14.85 10.58 -14.71
N GLY A 208 14.49 11.42 -15.68
CA GLY A 208 15.32 11.78 -16.85
C GLY A 208 15.78 10.63 -17.77
N LYS A 209 15.36 9.38 -17.49
CA LYS A 209 15.79 8.15 -18.16
C LYS A 209 14.57 7.42 -18.73
N GLY A 210 14.14 7.86 -19.90
CA GLY A 210 13.13 7.17 -20.71
C GLY A 210 11.71 7.21 -20.13
N LYS A 211 10.75 6.72 -20.91
CA LYS A 211 9.37 6.52 -20.48
C LYS A 211 9.34 5.47 -19.36
N LYS A 212 9.54 5.87 -18.10
CA LYS A 212 9.06 5.06 -16.99
C LYS A 212 7.54 5.04 -17.01
N GLU A 213 6.98 3.89 -16.69
CA GLU A 213 5.54 3.77 -16.47
C GLU A 213 5.17 4.69 -15.30
N LYS A 214 4.14 5.52 -15.47
CA LYS A 214 3.69 6.48 -14.47
C LYS A 214 2.96 5.73 -13.37
N GLU A 215 3.69 5.23 -12.38
CA GLU A 215 3.16 4.33 -11.35
C GLU A 215 3.10 4.98 -9.96
N LYS A 216 3.70 6.15 -9.77
CA LYS A 216 3.78 6.81 -8.46
C LYS A 216 3.17 8.20 -8.49
N GLY A 217 1.88 8.35 -8.22
CA GLY A 217 1.20 9.65 -8.25
C GLY A 217 1.61 10.56 -7.09
N LYS A 218 1.74 11.86 -7.36
CA LYS A 218 2.10 12.89 -6.36
C LYS A 218 0.97 13.20 -5.36
N VAL A 219 -0.28 12.87 -5.73
CA VAL A 219 -1.49 13.14 -4.94
C VAL A 219 -2.41 11.93 -5.02
N THR A 220 -3.02 11.57 -3.89
CA THR A 220 -3.98 10.46 -3.83
C THR A 220 -5.36 10.87 -4.32
N VAL A 221 -6.10 9.93 -4.88
CA VAL A 221 -7.50 10.20 -5.26
C VAL A 221 -8.36 10.53 -4.04
N GLY A 222 -8.08 9.88 -2.90
CA GLY A 222 -8.75 10.19 -1.64
C GLY A 222 -8.55 11.64 -1.19
N GLU A 223 -7.37 12.23 -1.39
CA GLU A 223 -7.12 13.65 -1.10
C GLU A 223 -7.93 14.58 -2.00
N VAL A 224 -8.01 14.29 -3.30
CA VAL A 224 -8.84 15.07 -4.24
C VAL A 224 -10.33 14.94 -3.89
N ILE A 225 -10.80 13.73 -3.57
CA ILE A 225 -12.17 13.49 -3.11
C ILE A 225 -12.46 14.32 -1.86
N ALA A 226 -11.64 14.19 -0.82
CA ALA A 226 -11.85 14.89 0.44
C ALA A 226 -11.85 16.41 0.27
N ALA A 227 -10.93 16.96 -0.53
CA ALA A 227 -10.85 18.39 -0.78
C ALA A 227 -12.11 18.97 -1.45
N ASN A 228 -12.84 18.16 -2.23
CA ASN A 228 -13.98 18.61 -3.03
C ASN A 228 -15.34 18.20 -2.48
N THR A 229 -15.39 17.21 -1.60
CA THR A 229 -16.64 16.63 -1.08
C THR A 229 -16.72 16.63 0.45
N GLY A 230 -15.60 16.80 1.15
CA GLY A 230 -15.51 16.68 2.61
C GLY A 230 -15.56 15.24 3.13
N LEU A 231 -15.55 14.24 2.25
CA LEU A 231 -15.51 12.82 2.63
C LEU A 231 -14.15 12.44 3.24
N ASP A 232 -14.13 11.32 3.97
CA ASP A 232 -12.88 10.78 4.52
C ASP A 232 -11.94 10.32 3.39
N LYS A 233 -10.78 10.96 3.27
CA LYS A 233 -9.75 10.58 2.29
C LYS A 233 -9.25 9.14 2.46
N ALA A 234 -9.29 8.59 3.67
CA ALA A 234 -8.77 7.27 3.97
C ALA A 234 -9.80 6.16 3.73
N ASP A 235 -11.10 6.49 3.76
CA ASP A 235 -12.21 5.54 3.65
C ASP A 235 -13.42 6.08 2.87
N TRP A 236 -13.17 6.82 1.78
CA TRP A 236 -14.21 7.33 0.90
C TRP A 236 -15.09 6.21 0.31
N HIS A 237 -14.58 4.98 0.27
CA HIS A 237 -15.33 3.77 -0.12
C HIS A 237 -16.63 3.60 0.67
N LEU A 238 -16.61 3.87 1.98
CA LEU A 238 -17.81 3.74 2.81
C LEU A 238 -18.93 4.64 2.32
N SER A 239 -18.57 5.86 1.92
CA SER A 239 -19.54 6.86 1.44
C SER A 239 -19.94 6.62 -0.01
N LEU A 240 -19.02 6.20 -0.88
CA LEU A 240 -19.25 6.10 -2.32
C LEU A 240 -19.73 4.71 -2.78
N ALA A 241 -19.38 3.64 -2.08
CA ALA A 241 -19.72 2.26 -2.42
C ALA A 241 -20.52 1.54 -1.32
N GLY A 242 -20.70 2.15 -0.15
CA GLY A 242 -21.44 1.55 0.98
C GLY A 242 -20.66 0.47 1.72
N VAL A 243 -19.36 0.33 1.47
CA VAL A 243 -18.47 -0.64 2.13
C VAL A 243 -17.16 0.04 2.54
N SER A 244 -16.69 -0.21 3.76
CA SER A 244 -15.42 0.34 4.21
C SER A 244 -14.25 -0.39 3.54
N ARG A 245 -13.19 0.37 3.21
CA ARG A 245 -11.89 -0.17 2.82
C ARG A 245 -11.36 -1.20 3.81
N TYR A 246 -11.52 -0.91 5.10
CA TYR A 246 -11.01 -1.78 6.16
C TYR A 246 -11.80 -3.09 6.25
N ASP A 247 -13.08 -3.08 5.87
CA ASP A 247 -13.88 -4.30 5.79
C ASP A 247 -13.46 -5.17 4.60
N LEU A 248 -13.16 -4.57 3.44
CA LEU A 248 -12.65 -5.31 2.27
C LEU A 248 -11.28 -5.94 2.54
N LEU A 249 -10.38 -5.22 3.22
CA LEU A 249 -9.09 -5.74 3.65
C LEU A 249 -9.24 -6.85 4.71
N ARG A 250 -10.19 -6.70 5.64
CA ARG A 250 -10.49 -7.72 6.66
C ARG A 250 -10.99 -9.00 6.02
N GLU A 251 -11.93 -8.91 5.07
CA GLU A 251 -12.45 -10.07 4.34
C GLU A 251 -11.32 -10.83 3.63
N GLU A 252 -10.39 -10.12 2.99
CA GLU A 252 -9.24 -10.77 2.34
C GLU A 252 -8.34 -11.46 3.36
N MET A 253 -7.98 -10.79 4.46
CA MET A 253 -7.16 -11.39 5.51
C MET A 253 -7.79 -12.65 6.10
N GLU A 254 -9.10 -12.65 6.37
CA GLU A 254 -9.83 -13.83 6.88
C GLU A 254 -9.76 -15.03 5.92
N GLY A 255 -9.65 -14.79 4.61
CA GLY A 255 -9.44 -15.83 3.61
C GLY A 255 -7.98 -16.26 3.41
N MET A 256 -7.02 -15.56 4.02
CA MET A 256 -5.59 -15.82 3.88
C MET A 256 -5.05 -16.74 4.98
N GLU A 257 -4.19 -17.67 4.59
CA GLU A 257 -3.35 -18.39 5.55
C GLU A 257 -2.19 -17.50 6.00
N ILE A 258 -1.99 -17.36 7.31
CA ILE A 258 -0.78 -16.74 7.87
C ILE A 258 0.36 -17.75 7.81
N PRO A 259 1.54 -17.40 7.24
CA PRO A 259 2.66 -18.32 7.09
C PRO A 259 3.47 -18.43 8.40
N TRP A 260 2.94 -19.15 9.39
CA TRP A 260 3.56 -19.32 10.72
C TRP A 260 4.97 -19.88 10.72
#